data_AF-A0A9Y2P2W7-F1
#
_entry.id   AF-A0A9Y2P2W7-F1
#
_cell.length_a   1.000
_cell.length_b   1.000
_cell.length_c   1.000
_cell.angle_alpha   90.00
_cell.angle_beta   90.00
_cell.angle_gamma   90.00
#
_symmetry.space_group_name_H-M   'P 1'
#
loop_
_entity.id
_entity.type
_entity.pdbx_description
1 polymer ?
#
loop_
_entity_poly.entity_id
_entity_poly.type
_entity_poly.pdbx_seq_one_letter_code
_entity_poly.pdbx_strand_id
1 'polypeptide(L)'
;MSKKLRNEVWQRLMVSNDLFSDLSDVYTPDFFINFTRLFDKSPQPVELVLGVHNTARAYLSGKQAKTIEKSGFLKHTGKHLFSAGLAAQQLAYALRQVSKSDIAASMIQEGVSKYLTSSQVRGTQAHRSAEARNGPEKPLNYLQDISEALTQSIGEIIPLPGEDDDEREFRHEAKFHAMALNKELSERREPLPKFHALETAASAFRPIWETYSKQKYIRGRYHHDRGGYVSEPGYTLYQIISKMDSQVAESLAGTAIENIRSQLKDETRSV
;
A
#
# COMPACT_ATOMS: atom_id res chain seq x y z
N MET A 1 -21.44 -28.59 10.85
CA MET A 1 -20.73 -27.62 11.73
C MET A 1 -20.39 -26.38 10.92
N SER A 2 -21.07 -25.26 11.19
CA SER A 2 -20.83 -23.98 10.52
C SER A 2 -19.46 -23.43 10.93
N LYS A 3 -18.55 -23.25 9.96
CA LYS A 3 -17.31 -22.49 10.16
C LYS A 3 -17.72 -21.04 10.43
N LYS A 4 -17.78 -20.64 11.71
CA LYS A 4 -17.70 -19.21 12.05
C LYS A 4 -16.44 -18.69 11.37
N LEU A 5 -16.58 -17.82 10.36
CA LEU A 5 -15.48 -17.03 9.85
C LEU A 5 -14.93 -16.24 11.04
N ARG A 6 -13.85 -16.73 11.65
CA ARG A 6 -12.99 -15.87 12.44
C ARG A 6 -12.42 -14.88 11.43
N ASN A 7 -12.93 -13.65 11.46
CA ASN A 7 -12.41 -12.58 10.64
C ASN A 7 -11.02 -12.27 11.21
N GLU A 8 -9.97 -12.79 10.58
CA GLU A 8 -8.59 -12.62 11.02
C GLU A 8 -8.28 -11.11 11.05
N VAL A 9 -7.35 -10.68 11.92
CA VAL A 9 -7.03 -9.26 12.13
C VAL A 9 -6.70 -8.57 10.80
N TRP A 10 -5.92 -9.21 9.94
CA TRP A 10 -5.58 -8.66 8.62
C TRP A 10 -6.80 -8.36 7.75
N GLN A 11 -7.86 -9.17 7.79
CA GLN A 11 -9.07 -8.95 6.97
C GLN A 11 -9.81 -7.68 7.38
N ARG A 12 -9.84 -7.38 8.67
CA ARG A 12 -10.37 -6.12 9.21
C ARG A 12 -9.49 -4.94 8.82
N LEU A 13 -8.16 -5.08 8.93
CA LEU A 13 -7.22 -4.01 8.60
C LEU A 13 -7.25 -3.64 7.11
N MET A 14 -7.54 -4.59 6.21
CA MET A 14 -7.67 -4.35 4.77
C MET A 14 -8.76 -3.32 4.39
N VAL A 15 -9.76 -3.15 5.24
CA VAL A 15 -10.87 -2.20 5.04
C VAL A 15 -10.86 -1.05 6.05
N SER A 16 -9.81 -0.95 6.87
CA SER A 16 -9.65 0.06 7.91
C SER A 16 -9.76 1.49 7.37
N ASN A 17 -10.44 2.37 8.11
CA ASN A 17 -10.52 3.81 7.80
C ASN A 17 -9.38 4.62 8.43
N ASP A 18 -8.74 4.09 9.48
CA ASP A 18 -7.56 4.64 10.12
C ASP A 18 -6.60 3.51 10.43
N LEU A 19 -5.84 3.11 9.42
CA LEU A 19 -4.92 1.99 9.54
C LEU A 19 -3.82 2.25 10.58
N PHE A 20 -3.47 3.51 10.84
CA PHE A 20 -2.45 3.81 11.84
C PHE A 20 -2.96 3.48 13.25
N SER A 21 -4.14 4.02 13.61
CA SER A 21 -4.75 3.74 14.92
C SER A 21 -5.11 2.27 15.09
N ASP A 22 -5.67 1.63 14.06
CA ASP A 22 -6.01 0.21 14.11
C ASP A 22 -4.76 -0.69 14.26
N LEU A 23 -3.62 -0.31 13.68
CA LEU A 23 -2.36 -1.00 13.89
C LEU A 23 -1.81 -0.77 15.32
N SER A 24 -1.99 0.42 15.89
CA SER A 24 -1.63 0.69 17.29
C SER A 24 -2.44 -0.14 18.27
N ASP A 25 -3.71 -0.44 17.96
CA ASP A 25 -4.53 -1.35 18.76
C ASP A 25 -4.06 -2.81 18.67
N VAL A 26 -3.54 -3.21 17.51
CA VAL A 26 -2.97 -4.56 17.30
C VAL A 26 -1.61 -4.70 17.99
N TYR A 27 -0.78 -3.67 17.92
CA TYR A 27 0.57 -3.62 18.48
C TYR A 27 0.61 -2.73 19.73
N THR A 28 0.13 -3.29 20.85
CA THR A 28 0.09 -2.61 22.15
C THR A 28 1.47 -2.18 22.67
N PRO A 29 1.55 -1.25 23.64
CA PRO A 29 2.81 -0.93 24.33
C PRO A 29 3.55 -2.15 24.88
N ASP A 30 2.83 -3.12 25.46
CA ASP A 30 3.40 -4.37 25.98
C ASP A 30 4.03 -5.23 24.89
N PHE A 31 3.46 -5.21 23.68
CA PHE A 31 4.08 -5.86 22.52
C PHE A 31 5.44 -5.22 22.25
N PHE A 32 5.52 -3.89 22.15
CA PHE A 32 6.79 -3.20 21.87
C PHE A 32 7.83 -3.39 22.98
N ILE A 33 7.43 -3.40 24.25
CA ILE A 33 8.33 -3.70 25.39
C ILE A 33 8.97 -5.08 25.24
N ASN A 34 8.20 -6.09 24.84
CA ASN A 34 8.73 -7.43 24.62
C ASN A 34 9.51 -7.55 23.31
N PHE A 35 9.06 -6.85 22.27
CA PHE A 35 9.63 -6.90 20.93
C PHE A 35 11.03 -6.27 20.87
N THR A 36 11.28 -5.19 21.63
CA THR A 36 12.63 -4.58 21.73
C THR A 36 13.71 -5.56 22.21
N ARG A 37 13.33 -6.56 23.04
CA ARG A 37 14.25 -7.57 23.58
C ARG A 37 14.77 -8.55 22.52
N LEU A 38 14.20 -8.53 21.32
CA LEU A 38 14.63 -9.36 20.19
C LEU A 38 15.76 -8.71 19.36
N PHE A 39 16.17 -7.48 19.71
CA PHE A 39 17.26 -6.77 19.03
C PHE A 39 18.50 -6.67 19.93
N ASP A 40 19.69 -6.65 19.31
CA ASP A 40 20.96 -6.50 20.02
C ASP A 40 21.19 -5.09 20.58
N LYS A 41 20.60 -4.08 19.92
CA LYS A 41 20.62 -2.67 20.33
C LYS A 41 19.19 -2.24 20.57
N SER A 42 18.97 -1.44 21.62
CA SER A 42 17.65 -0.88 21.90
C SER A 42 17.20 0.03 20.74
N PRO A 43 16.14 -0.33 20.01
CA PRO A 43 15.60 0.53 18.95
C PRO A 43 15.07 1.84 19.50
N GLN A 44 15.19 2.93 18.74
CA GLN A 44 14.50 4.16 19.07
C GLN A 44 12.97 3.91 19.03
N PRO A 45 12.18 4.33 20.05
CA PRO A 45 10.77 3.97 20.14
C PRO A 45 9.94 4.33 18.89
N VAL A 46 10.15 5.53 18.35
CA VAL A 46 9.44 6.01 17.15
C VAL A 46 9.79 5.16 15.92
N GLU A 47 11.07 4.86 15.72
CA GLU A 47 11.54 4.05 14.60
C GLU A 47 11.02 2.61 14.70
N LEU A 48 10.93 2.06 15.91
CA LEU A 48 10.38 0.73 16.15
C LEU A 48 8.90 0.65 15.75
N VAL A 49 8.10 1.62 16.21
CA VAL A 49 6.67 1.69 15.86
C VAL A 49 6.50 1.82 14.35
N LEU A 50 7.23 2.74 13.72
CA LEU A 50 7.18 2.95 12.27
C LEU A 50 7.62 1.70 11.51
N GLY A 51 8.70 1.04 11.93
CA GLY A 51 9.18 -0.20 11.31
C GLY A 51 8.17 -1.34 11.38
N VAL A 52 7.54 -1.53 12.55
CA VAL A 52 6.47 -2.53 12.73
C VAL A 52 5.24 -2.18 11.88
N HIS A 53 4.78 -0.93 11.90
CA HIS A 53 3.63 -0.49 11.10
C HIS A 53 3.90 -0.61 9.60
N ASN A 54 5.09 -0.26 9.14
CA ASN A 54 5.48 -0.39 7.73
C ASN A 54 5.55 -1.86 7.30
N THR A 55 6.09 -2.73 8.16
CA THR A 55 6.09 -4.19 7.94
C THR A 55 4.67 -4.74 7.83
N ALA A 56 3.76 -4.30 8.72
CA ALA A 56 2.36 -4.69 8.70
C ALA A 56 1.63 -4.22 7.44
N ARG A 57 1.83 -2.96 7.04
CA ARG A 57 1.29 -2.40 5.79
C ARG A 57 1.80 -3.16 4.57
N ALA A 58 3.09 -3.48 4.52
CA ALA A 58 3.69 -4.25 3.44
C ALA A 58 3.05 -5.64 3.31
N TYR A 59 2.78 -6.31 4.44
CA TYR A 59 2.05 -7.57 4.45
C TYR A 59 0.63 -7.45 3.88
N LEU A 60 -0.13 -6.43 4.31
CA LEU A 60 -1.49 -6.17 3.81
C LEU A 60 -1.48 -5.86 2.30
N SER A 61 -0.56 -5.02 1.85
CA SER A 61 -0.36 -4.73 0.42
C SER A 61 -0.07 -5.99 -0.38
N GLY A 62 0.80 -6.87 0.10
CA GLY A 62 1.10 -8.14 -0.57
C GLY A 62 -0.09 -9.12 -0.58
N LYS A 63 -0.91 -9.15 0.48
CA LYS A 63 -2.20 -9.90 0.50
C LYS A 63 -3.17 -9.35 -0.55
N GLN A 64 -3.26 -8.03 -0.66
CA GLN A 64 -4.10 -7.38 -1.66
C GLN A 64 -3.63 -7.69 -3.08
N ALA A 65 -2.33 -7.56 -3.35
CA ALA A 65 -1.73 -7.89 -4.64
C ALA A 65 -2.04 -9.33 -5.06
N LYS A 66 -1.93 -10.28 -4.13
CA LYS A 66 -2.31 -11.69 -4.37
C LYS A 66 -3.80 -11.92 -4.62
N THR A 67 -4.65 -11.11 -4.02
CA THR A 67 -6.10 -11.16 -4.27
C THR A 67 -6.43 -10.61 -5.65
N ILE A 68 -5.78 -9.50 -6.03
CA ILE A 68 -5.94 -8.88 -7.35
C ILE A 68 -5.42 -9.79 -8.46
N GLU A 69 -4.26 -10.44 -8.28
CA GLU A 69 -3.70 -11.39 -9.25
C GLU A 69 -4.69 -12.51 -9.61
N LYS A 70 -5.42 -13.03 -8.60
CA LYS A 70 -6.43 -14.08 -8.79
C LYS A 70 -7.74 -13.54 -9.36
N SER A 71 -7.93 -12.24 -9.36
CA SER A 71 -9.17 -11.62 -9.80
C SER A 71 -9.18 -11.44 -11.32
N GLY A 72 -10.34 -11.63 -11.95
CA GLY A 72 -10.57 -11.29 -13.36
C GLY A 72 -10.59 -9.78 -13.62
N PHE A 73 -10.33 -8.95 -12.61
CA PHE A 73 -10.42 -7.48 -12.66
C PHE A 73 -9.57 -6.87 -13.77
N LEU A 74 -8.41 -7.49 -14.05
CA LEU A 74 -7.48 -7.07 -15.11
C LEU A 74 -8.11 -7.08 -16.50
N LYS A 75 -9.19 -7.83 -16.74
CA LYS A 75 -9.89 -7.88 -18.03
C LYS A 75 -10.55 -6.55 -18.43
N HIS A 76 -10.89 -5.69 -17.47
CA HIS A 76 -11.55 -4.40 -17.72
C HIS A 76 -10.78 -3.19 -17.16
N THR A 77 -9.60 -3.42 -16.59
CA THR A 77 -8.83 -2.38 -15.87
C THR A 77 -8.49 -1.18 -16.76
N GLY A 78 -8.28 -1.42 -18.06
CA GLY A 78 -7.98 -0.36 -19.03
C GLY A 78 -9.03 0.73 -19.18
N LYS A 79 -10.30 0.33 -19.33
CA LYS A 79 -11.42 1.29 -19.44
C LYS A 79 -11.56 2.12 -18.16
N HIS A 80 -11.38 1.47 -17.01
CA HIS A 80 -11.48 2.13 -15.71
C HIS A 80 -10.34 3.11 -15.48
N LEU A 81 -9.10 2.74 -15.81
CA LEU A 81 -7.95 3.63 -15.73
C LEU A 81 -8.13 4.84 -16.65
N PHE A 82 -8.48 4.64 -17.93
CA PHE A 82 -8.73 5.76 -18.84
C PHE A 82 -9.84 6.70 -18.33
N SER A 83 -10.96 6.12 -17.88
CA SER A 83 -12.09 6.93 -17.37
C SER A 83 -11.70 7.71 -16.10
N ALA A 84 -10.89 7.11 -15.23
CA ALA A 84 -10.38 7.77 -14.03
C ALA A 84 -9.40 8.90 -14.38
N GLY A 85 -8.50 8.68 -15.35
CA GLY A 85 -7.56 9.69 -15.83
C GLY A 85 -8.27 10.89 -16.45
N LEU A 86 -9.25 10.64 -17.33
CA LEU A 86 -10.06 11.72 -17.93
C LEU A 86 -10.82 12.51 -16.86
N ALA A 87 -11.45 11.83 -15.90
CA ALA A 87 -12.15 12.50 -14.81
C ALA A 87 -11.19 13.32 -13.92
N ALA A 88 -9.97 12.82 -13.68
CA ALA A 88 -8.95 13.53 -12.93
C ALA A 88 -8.48 14.79 -13.68
N GLN A 89 -8.26 14.69 -14.98
CA GLN A 89 -7.86 15.81 -15.84
C GLN A 89 -8.94 16.90 -15.88
N GLN A 90 -10.20 16.50 -16.09
CA GLN A 90 -11.34 17.42 -16.06
C GLN A 90 -11.50 18.10 -14.70
N LEU A 91 -11.33 17.34 -13.61
CA LEU A 91 -11.38 17.89 -12.26
C LEU A 91 -10.24 18.89 -12.01
N ALA A 92 -9.00 18.54 -12.38
CA ALA A 92 -7.84 19.43 -12.26
C ALA A 92 -8.05 20.75 -12.99
N TYR A 93 -8.53 20.68 -14.23
CA TYR A 93 -8.87 21.85 -15.03
C TYR A 93 -9.97 22.70 -14.35
N ALA A 94 -11.08 22.07 -13.96
CA ALA A 94 -12.20 22.75 -13.33
C ALA A 94 -11.79 23.46 -12.02
N LEU A 95 -11.00 22.78 -11.17
CA LEU A 95 -10.45 23.36 -9.94
C LEU A 95 -9.54 24.55 -10.24
N ARG A 96 -8.68 24.46 -11.27
CA ARG A 96 -7.82 25.58 -11.69
C ARG A 96 -8.63 26.79 -12.16
N GLN A 97 -9.74 26.58 -12.87
CA GLN A 97 -10.62 27.68 -13.28
C GLN A 97 -11.36 28.30 -12.09
N VAL A 98 -11.89 27.49 -11.18
CA VAL A 98 -12.54 27.97 -9.95
C VAL A 98 -11.58 28.79 -9.10
N SER A 99 -10.34 28.32 -8.94
CA SER A 99 -9.30 29.00 -8.15
C SER A 99 -8.88 30.37 -8.70
N LYS A 100 -9.34 30.78 -9.90
CA LYS A 100 -9.17 32.15 -10.39
C LYS A 100 -10.10 33.15 -9.72
N SER A 101 -11.09 32.69 -8.95
CA SER A 101 -12.04 33.52 -8.21
C SER A 101 -12.07 33.09 -6.74
N ASP A 102 -11.58 33.96 -5.85
CA ASP A 102 -11.54 33.69 -4.41
C ASP A 102 -12.94 33.39 -3.83
N ILE A 103 -13.96 34.10 -4.30
CA ILE A 103 -15.36 33.90 -3.89
C ILE A 103 -15.84 32.50 -4.31
N ALA A 104 -15.61 32.11 -5.57
CA ALA A 104 -16.03 30.80 -6.05
C ALA A 104 -15.28 29.68 -5.33
N ALA A 105 -13.97 29.83 -5.12
CA ALA A 105 -13.16 28.88 -4.38
C ALA A 105 -13.64 28.71 -2.93
N SER A 106 -13.96 29.81 -2.24
CA SER A 106 -14.53 29.78 -0.88
C SER A 106 -15.89 29.08 -0.84
N MET A 107 -16.79 29.39 -1.78
CA MET A 107 -18.11 28.76 -1.84
C MET A 107 -18.02 27.24 -2.06
N ILE A 108 -17.12 26.78 -2.94
CA ILE A 108 -16.91 25.34 -3.14
C ILE A 108 -16.30 24.72 -1.89
N GLN A 109 -15.32 25.35 -1.26
CA GLN A 109 -14.70 24.85 -0.04
C GLN A 109 -15.73 24.66 1.08
N GLU A 110 -16.55 25.68 1.35
CA GLU A 110 -17.64 25.62 2.32
C GLU A 110 -18.65 24.52 1.97
N GLY A 111 -18.98 24.37 0.69
CA GLY A 111 -19.83 23.29 0.20
C GLY A 111 -19.23 21.91 0.47
N VAL A 112 -17.95 21.70 0.16
CA VAL A 112 -17.24 20.44 0.44
C VAL A 112 -17.24 20.15 1.93
N SER A 113 -16.88 21.13 2.76
CA SER A 113 -16.93 21.03 4.22
C SER A 113 -18.33 20.64 4.74
N LYS A 114 -19.39 21.24 4.17
CA LYS A 114 -20.78 20.95 4.53
C LYS A 114 -21.24 19.55 4.16
N TYR A 115 -20.82 19.03 2.99
CA TYR A 115 -21.28 17.75 2.47
C TYR A 115 -20.37 16.57 2.85
N LEU A 116 -19.19 16.82 3.40
CA LEU A 116 -18.38 15.80 4.07
C LEU A 116 -19.04 15.41 5.40
N THR A 117 -19.76 14.30 5.37
CA THR A 117 -20.48 13.78 6.53
C THR A 117 -19.60 12.88 7.39
N SER A 118 -20.06 12.57 8.61
CA SER A 118 -19.44 11.60 9.51
C SER A 118 -19.31 10.19 8.92
N SER A 119 -20.08 9.87 7.87
CA SER A 119 -19.98 8.60 7.14
C SER A 119 -18.75 8.54 6.20
N GLN A 120 -18.24 9.70 5.76
CA GLN A 120 -17.10 9.84 4.87
C GLN A 120 -15.83 10.18 5.66
N VAL A 121 -15.49 9.33 6.63
CA VAL A 121 -14.40 9.56 7.59
C VAL A 121 -13.08 9.92 6.89
N ARG A 122 -12.69 9.15 5.86
CA ARG A 122 -11.44 9.38 5.11
C ARG A 122 -11.43 10.72 4.38
N GLY A 123 -12.54 11.07 3.72
CA GLY A 123 -12.68 12.34 3.01
C GLY A 123 -12.63 13.53 3.97
N THR A 124 -13.29 13.40 5.12
CA THR A 124 -13.29 14.42 6.19
C THR A 124 -11.89 14.63 6.76
N GLN A 125 -11.16 13.56 7.04
CA GLN A 125 -9.81 13.64 7.59
C GLN A 125 -8.81 14.25 6.59
N ALA A 126 -8.88 13.84 5.32
CA ALA A 126 -8.06 14.41 4.25
C ALA A 126 -8.34 15.91 4.08
N HIS A 127 -9.62 16.30 4.07
CA HIS A 127 -10.03 17.70 3.97
C HIS A 127 -9.50 18.56 5.12
N ARG A 128 -9.73 18.15 6.37
CA ARG A 128 -9.23 18.87 7.56
C ARG A 128 -7.70 18.96 7.59
N SER A 129 -7.01 17.89 7.21
CA SER A 129 -5.55 17.88 7.16
C SER A 129 -5.02 18.84 6.10
N ALA A 130 -5.72 18.95 4.97
CA ALA A 130 -5.39 19.90 3.93
C ALA A 130 -5.68 21.35 4.36
N GLU A 131 -6.82 21.62 5.00
CA GLU A 131 -7.14 22.94 5.57
C GLU A 131 -6.13 23.39 6.62
N ALA A 132 -5.64 22.47 7.45
CA ALA A 132 -4.64 22.78 8.47
C ALA A 132 -3.26 23.11 7.89
N ARG A 133 -2.98 22.65 6.66
CA ARG A 133 -1.67 22.81 6.00
C ARG A 133 -1.67 23.91 4.93
N ASN A 134 -2.81 24.13 4.29
CA ASN A 134 -2.99 25.14 3.26
C ASN A 134 -3.50 26.43 3.88
N GLY A 135 -3.03 27.57 3.37
CA GLY A 135 -3.59 28.87 3.76
C GLY A 135 -5.02 29.07 3.22
N PRO A 136 -5.80 29.98 3.82
CA PRO A 136 -7.16 30.31 3.38
C PRO A 136 -7.23 30.84 1.95
N GLU A 137 -6.11 31.32 1.41
CA GLU A 137 -5.98 31.80 0.02
C GLU A 137 -5.97 30.66 -1.02
N LYS A 138 -5.77 29.41 -0.59
CA LYS A 138 -5.58 28.25 -1.48
C LYS A 138 -6.35 27.01 -1.00
N PRO A 139 -7.66 27.12 -0.73
CA PRO A 139 -8.42 26.06 -0.06
C PRO A 139 -8.53 24.77 -0.89
N LEU A 140 -8.54 24.89 -2.22
CA LEU A 140 -8.75 23.77 -3.15
C LEU A 140 -7.46 23.17 -3.72
N ASN A 141 -6.28 23.73 -3.38
CA ASN A 141 -5.02 23.32 -4.00
C ASN A 141 -4.70 21.84 -3.80
N TYR A 142 -4.99 21.26 -2.63
CA TYR A 142 -4.73 19.84 -2.40
C TYR A 142 -5.55 18.93 -3.32
N LEU A 143 -6.79 19.31 -3.67
CA LEU A 143 -7.61 18.55 -4.62
C LEU A 143 -7.03 18.68 -6.02
N GLN A 144 -6.55 19.87 -6.37
CA GLN A 144 -5.89 20.12 -7.64
C GLN A 144 -4.62 19.25 -7.74
N ASP A 145 -3.73 19.31 -6.76
CA ASP A 145 -2.49 18.52 -6.72
C ASP A 145 -2.76 17.01 -6.85
N ILE A 146 -3.76 16.49 -6.12
CA ILE A 146 -4.16 15.08 -6.20
C ILE A 146 -4.68 14.73 -7.59
N SER A 147 -5.52 15.58 -8.18
CA SER A 147 -6.10 15.35 -9.51
C SER A 147 -5.05 15.43 -10.62
N GLU A 148 -4.08 16.35 -10.52
CA GLU A 148 -2.96 16.47 -11.46
C GLU A 148 -2.02 15.25 -11.34
N ALA A 149 -1.67 14.84 -10.12
CA ALA A 149 -0.85 13.66 -9.88
C ALA A 149 -1.52 12.38 -10.39
N LEU A 150 -2.84 12.24 -10.21
CA LEU A 150 -3.60 11.11 -10.73
C LEU A 150 -3.63 11.11 -12.27
N THR A 151 -3.80 12.28 -12.88
CA THR A 151 -3.75 12.45 -14.34
C THR A 151 -2.39 12.02 -14.90
N GLN A 152 -1.29 12.51 -14.31
CA GLN A 152 0.07 12.15 -14.72
C GLN A 152 0.34 10.65 -14.55
N SER A 153 0.02 10.10 -13.37
CA SER A 153 0.23 8.68 -13.07
C SER A 153 -0.52 7.76 -14.02
N ILE A 154 -1.75 8.13 -14.42
CA ILE A 154 -2.53 7.35 -15.39
C ILE A 154 -2.02 7.58 -16.81
N GLY A 155 -1.62 8.80 -17.16
CA GLY A 155 -1.05 9.15 -18.46
C GLY A 155 0.22 8.36 -18.81
N GLU A 156 1.02 8.01 -17.81
CA GLU A 156 2.19 7.11 -17.96
C GLU A 156 1.79 5.68 -18.33
N ILE A 157 0.57 5.25 -17.99
CA ILE A 157 0.07 3.88 -18.23
C ILE A 157 -0.75 3.83 -19.53
N ILE A 158 -1.62 4.81 -19.73
CA ILE A 158 -2.50 4.91 -20.90
C ILE A 158 -2.52 6.37 -21.35
N PRO A 159 -2.25 6.67 -22.63
CA PRO A 159 -2.30 8.03 -23.13
C PRO A 159 -3.70 8.64 -22.91
N LEU A 160 -3.72 9.85 -22.38
CA LEU A 160 -4.92 10.65 -22.18
C LEU A 160 -5.04 11.69 -23.31
N PRO A 161 -6.26 12.05 -23.72
CA PRO A 161 -6.48 13.09 -24.73
C PRO A 161 -5.95 14.45 -24.26
N GLY A 162 -5.46 15.25 -25.22
CA GLY A 162 -5.26 16.68 -25.05
C GLY A 162 -6.59 17.44 -24.89
N GLU A 163 -6.51 18.72 -24.55
CA GLU A 163 -7.69 19.55 -24.26
C GLU A 163 -8.63 19.71 -25.48
N ASP A 164 -8.11 19.62 -26.71
CA ASP A 164 -8.84 19.82 -27.96
C ASP A 164 -9.18 18.52 -28.72
N ASP A 165 -8.83 17.37 -28.15
CA ASP A 165 -8.97 16.07 -28.81
C ASP A 165 -10.40 15.49 -28.70
N ASP A 166 -10.84 14.72 -29.70
CA ASP A 166 -12.13 14.02 -29.63
C ASP A 166 -12.08 12.88 -28.61
N GLU A 167 -12.71 13.09 -27.45
CA GLU A 167 -12.81 12.11 -26.38
C GLU A 167 -13.37 10.76 -26.82
N ARG A 168 -14.20 10.69 -27.87
CA ARG A 168 -14.78 9.41 -28.33
C ARG A 168 -13.76 8.54 -29.06
N GLU A 169 -12.90 9.17 -29.85
CA GLU A 169 -11.81 8.50 -30.57
C GLU A 169 -10.78 7.96 -29.57
N PHE A 170 -10.34 8.79 -28.63
CA PHE A 170 -9.41 8.39 -27.57
C PHE A 170 -9.97 7.30 -26.65
N ARG A 171 -11.26 7.31 -26.32
CA ARG A 171 -11.87 6.20 -25.55
C ARG A 171 -11.77 4.86 -26.28
N HIS A 172 -11.88 4.86 -27.60
CA HIS A 172 -11.78 3.66 -28.41
C HIS A 172 -10.32 3.17 -28.47
N GLU A 173 -9.39 4.07 -28.74
CA GLU A 173 -7.95 3.77 -28.78
C GLU A 173 -7.40 3.33 -27.43
N ALA A 174 -7.75 4.03 -26.36
CA ALA A 174 -7.36 3.68 -24.99
C ALA A 174 -7.86 2.29 -24.58
N LYS A 175 -9.02 1.87 -25.08
CA LYS A 175 -9.50 0.50 -24.86
C LYS A 175 -8.55 -0.52 -25.49
N PHE A 176 -8.10 -0.30 -26.73
CA PHE A 176 -7.15 -1.20 -27.38
C PHE A 176 -5.77 -1.14 -26.76
N HIS A 177 -5.26 0.06 -26.49
CA HIS A 177 -3.98 0.27 -25.83
C HIS A 177 -3.94 -0.44 -24.48
N ALA A 178 -5.00 -0.29 -23.67
CA ALA A 178 -5.04 -0.92 -22.37
C ALA A 178 -5.34 -2.42 -22.44
N MET A 179 -6.03 -2.92 -23.47
CA MET A 179 -6.13 -4.36 -23.73
C MET A 179 -4.78 -4.95 -24.15
N ALA A 180 -4.02 -4.25 -24.99
CA ALA A 180 -2.69 -4.63 -25.41
C ALA A 180 -1.70 -4.59 -24.24
N LEU A 181 -1.72 -3.52 -23.43
CA LEU A 181 -0.94 -3.42 -22.20
C LEU A 181 -1.33 -4.51 -21.19
N ASN A 182 -2.62 -4.75 -20.96
CA ASN A 182 -3.04 -5.84 -20.07
C ASN A 182 -2.62 -7.21 -20.62
N LYS A 183 -2.65 -7.40 -21.93
CA LYS A 183 -2.17 -8.62 -22.59
C LYS A 183 -0.67 -8.79 -22.41
N GLU A 184 0.12 -7.77 -22.73
CA GLU A 184 1.58 -7.75 -22.54
C GLU A 184 1.95 -7.95 -21.07
N LEU A 185 1.28 -7.24 -20.16
CA LEU A 185 1.44 -7.43 -18.72
C LEU A 185 1.01 -8.82 -18.28
N SER A 186 -0.05 -9.41 -18.84
CA SER A 186 -0.46 -10.78 -18.49
C SER A 186 0.47 -11.85 -19.06
N GLU A 187 1.07 -11.60 -20.23
CA GLU A 187 2.02 -12.51 -20.89
C GLU A 187 3.41 -12.44 -20.25
N ARG A 188 3.78 -11.28 -19.68
CA ARG A 188 5.06 -11.06 -18.98
C ARG A 188 4.97 -11.15 -17.46
N ARG A 189 3.78 -11.17 -16.87
CA ARG A 189 3.63 -11.31 -15.41
C ARG A 189 3.97 -12.72 -14.99
N GLU A 190 5.15 -12.87 -14.43
CA GLU A 190 5.43 -14.02 -13.59
C GLU A 190 4.40 -14.05 -12.45
N PRO A 191 3.82 -15.23 -12.16
CA PRO A 191 2.92 -15.35 -11.02
C PRO A 191 3.69 -14.95 -9.76
N LEU A 192 3.09 -14.07 -8.97
CA LEU A 192 3.63 -13.66 -7.68
C LEU A 192 3.95 -14.91 -6.84
N PRO A 193 4.95 -14.86 -5.95
CA PRO A 193 5.29 -16.01 -5.11
C PRO A 193 4.12 -16.43 -4.20
N LYS A 194 3.99 -17.72 -3.89
CA LYS A 194 2.91 -18.26 -3.03
C LYS A 194 2.77 -17.48 -1.71
N PHE A 195 3.89 -17.04 -1.15
CA PHE A 195 3.98 -16.31 0.11
C PHE A 195 4.34 -14.83 -0.08
N HIS A 196 3.96 -14.24 -1.23
CA HIS A 196 4.32 -12.85 -1.59
C HIS A 196 4.10 -11.84 -0.46
N ALA A 197 2.99 -11.92 0.28
CA ALA A 197 2.74 -11.05 1.43
C ALA A 197 3.83 -11.10 2.50
N LEU A 198 4.35 -12.31 2.80
CA LEU A 198 5.47 -12.47 3.73
C LEU A 198 6.78 -11.95 3.16
N GLU A 199 6.99 -12.08 1.84
CA GLU A 199 8.19 -11.55 1.17
C GLU A 199 8.19 -10.02 1.16
N THR A 200 7.05 -9.38 0.86
CA THR A 200 6.92 -7.92 0.96
C THR A 200 7.15 -7.42 2.38
N ALA A 201 6.60 -8.12 3.38
CA ALA A 201 6.81 -7.79 4.78
C ALA A 201 8.28 -8.00 5.20
N ALA A 202 8.90 -9.10 4.77
CA ALA A 202 10.32 -9.37 5.03
C ALA A 202 11.22 -8.30 4.42
N SER A 203 10.89 -7.80 3.23
CA SER A 203 11.63 -6.69 2.61
C SER A 203 11.51 -5.41 3.43
N ALA A 204 10.29 -5.05 3.85
CA ALA A 204 10.03 -3.87 4.69
C ALA A 204 10.64 -3.96 6.10
N PHE A 205 10.76 -5.17 6.67
CA PHE A 205 11.35 -5.41 7.98
C PHE A 205 12.89 -5.37 7.98
N ARG A 206 13.52 -5.61 6.84
CA ARG A 206 14.99 -5.69 6.73
C ARG A 206 15.73 -4.47 7.30
N PRO A 207 15.36 -3.21 6.98
CA PRO A 207 16.12 -2.05 7.44
C PRO A 207 16.17 -1.92 8.96
N ILE A 208 15.06 -2.21 9.66
CA ILE A 208 15.02 -2.14 11.13
C ILE A 208 15.87 -3.25 11.75
N TRP A 209 15.86 -4.46 11.18
CA TRP A 209 16.72 -5.54 11.64
C TRP A 209 18.20 -5.21 11.46
N GLU A 210 18.62 -4.78 10.26
CA GLU A 210 20.03 -4.50 9.96
C GLU A 210 20.59 -3.31 10.76
N THR A 211 19.73 -2.38 11.18
CA THR A 211 20.12 -1.23 12.02
C THR A 211 20.39 -1.65 13.47
N TYR A 212 19.50 -2.48 14.04
CA TYR A 212 19.44 -2.76 15.48
C TYR A 212 19.90 -4.16 15.88
N SER A 213 20.14 -5.07 14.94
CA SER A 213 20.73 -6.38 15.20
C SER A 213 22.15 -6.48 14.62
N LYS A 214 23.00 -7.25 15.31
CA LYS A 214 24.31 -7.69 14.85
C LYS A 214 24.22 -8.92 13.95
N GLN A 215 23.11 -9.66 14.02
CA GLN A 215 22.92 -10.87 13.24
C GLN A 215 22.56 -10.54 11.80
N LYS A 216 23.14 -11.32 10.87
CA LYS A 216 22.83 -11.18 9.45
C LYS A 216 21.36 -11.49 9.19
N TYR A 217 20.74 -10.72 8.30
CA TYR A 217 19.36 -10.94 7.88
C TYR A 217 19.26 -12.14 6.92
N ILE A 218 19.21 -13.34 7.50
CA ILE A 218 19.20 -14.62 6.78
C ILE A 218 18.24 -15.64 7.43
N ARG A 219 17.80 -16.65 6.66
CA ARG A 219 16.90 -17.72 7.12
C ARG A 219 17.42 -18.61 8.26
N GLY A 220 18.71 -18.56 8.58
CA GLY A 220 19.30 -19.41 9.63
C GLY A 220 19.40 -20.89 9.24
N ARG A 221 19.83 -21.74 10.19
CA ARG A 221 20.04 -23.19 9.98
C ARG A 221 18.77 -23.98 10.30
N TYR A 222 18.53 -25.06 9.54
CA TYR A 222 17.46 -26.01 9.84
C TYR A 222 17.86 -26.90 11.01
N HIS A 223 16.99 -27.02 12.01
CA HIS A 223 17.17 -27.92 13.15
C HIS A 223 16.14 -29.04 13.07
N HIS A 224 16.60 -30.24 12.70
CA HIS A 224 15.77 -31.44 12.55
C HIS A 224 15.01 -31.80 13.84
N ASP A 225 15.62 -31.59 15.00
CA ASP A 225 15.05 -31.97 16.31
C ASP A 225 13.84 -31.12 16.72
N ARG A 226 13.70 -29.91 16.16
CA ARG A 226 12.59 -28.99 16.42
C ARG A 226 11.64 -28.85 15.23
N GLY A 227 11.95 -29.50 14.11
CA GLY A 227 11.16 -29.40 12.87
C GLY A 227 11.09 -27.98 12.28
N GLY A 228 12.14 -27.17 12.42
CA GLY A 228 12.10 -25.74 12.02
C GLY A 228 13.48 -25.10 11.80
N TYR A 229 13.49 -23.85 11.32
CA TYR A 229 14.71 -23.05 11.17
C TYR A 229 14.90 -22.17 12.41
N VAL A 230 16.11 -22.13 12.98
CA VAL A 230 16.44 -21.14 14.02
C VAL A 230 16.93 -19.89 13.30
N SER A 231 16.00 -18.95 13.10
CA SER A 231 16.25 -17.64 12.50
C SER A 231 15.74 -16.58 13.47
N GLU A 232 16.62 -15.89 14.17
CA GLU A 232 16.19 -14.74 14.97
C GLU A 232 15.49 -13.66 14.15
N PRO A 233 15.96 -13.27 12.94
CA PRO A 233 15.19 -12.32 12.12
C PRO A 233 13.87 -12.91 11.64
N GLY A 234 13.82 -14.21 11.33
CA GLY A 234 12.58 -14.90 10.95
C GLY A 234 11.57 -14.97 12.09
N TYR A 235 12.01 -15.30 13.30
CA TYR A 235 11.20 -15.29 14.51
C TYR A 235 10.69 -13.89 14.83
N THR A 236 11.56 -12.88 14.73
CA THR A 236 11.19 -11.48 14.99
C THR A 236 10.17 -10.97 13.96
N LEU A 237 10.36 -11.27 12.68
CA LEU A 237 9.36 -10.99 11.66
C LEU A 237 8.03 -11.72 11.96
N TYR A 238 8.11 -13.00 12.35
CA TYR A 238 6.94 -13.80 12.73
C TYR A 238 6.15 -13.19 13.90
N GLN A 239 6.82 -12.60 14.90
CA GLN A 239 6.14 -11.91 16.01
C GLN A 239 5.27 -10.73 15.53
N ILE A 240 5.70 -10.01 14.48
CA ILE A 240 4.88 -8.97 13.86
C ILE A 240 3.69 -9.60 13.11
N ILE A 241 3.96 -10.60 12.25
CA ILE A 241 2.94 -11.13 11.34
C ILE A 241 1.88 -11.96 12.06
N SER A 242 2.26 -12.73 13.08
CA SER A 242 1.33 -13.57 13.87
C SER A 242 0.24 -12.77 14.58
N LYS A 243 0.47 -11.47 14.85
CA LYS A 243 -0.56 -10.54 15.37
C LYS A 243 -1.62 -10.19 14.31
N MET A 244 -1.27 -10.25 13.03
CA MET A 244 -2.19 -9.96 11.92
C MET A 244 -2.83 -11.23 11.34
N ASP A 245 -2.06 -12.29 11.18
CA ASP A 245 -2.47 -13.57 10.58
C ASP A 245 -1.94 -14.72 11.43
N SER A 246 -2.83 -15.28 12.25
CA SER A 246 -2.50 -16.34 13.22
C SER A 246 -2.15 -17.68 12.56
N GLN A 247 -2.42 -17.82 11.26
CA GLN A 247 -2.22 -19.06 10.50
C GLN A 247 -0.84 -19.14 9.84
N VAL A 248 -0.08 -18.05 9.84
CA VAL A 248 1.29 -18.04 9.35
C VAL A 248 2.17 -18.86 10.28
N ALA A 249 2.91 -19.83 9.74
CA ALA A 249 3.94 -20.55 10.48
C ALA A 249 5.25 -19.74 10.51
N GLU A 250 5.97 -19.77 11.63
CA GLU A 250 7.27 -19.11 11.80
C GLU A 250 8.28 -19.49 10.69
N SER A 251 8.30 -20.76 10.31
CA SER A 251 9.18 -21.27 9.25
C SER A 251 8.99 -20.55 7.91
N LEU A 252 7.81 -20.02 7.63
CA LEU A 252 7.53 -19.25 6.42
C LEU A 252 8.15 -17.86 6.45
N ALA A 253 8.27 -17.23 7.63
CA ALA A 253 8.96 -15.95 7.79
C ALA A 253 10.45 -16.11 7.46
N GLY A 254 11.09 -17.17 7.96
CA GLY A 254 12.47 -17.51 7.58
C GLY A 254 12.64 -17.78 6.09
N THR A 255 11.72 -18.53 5.46
CA THR A 255 11.73 -18.76 4.00
C THR A 255 11.60 -17.45 3.22
N ALA A 256 10.71 -16.54 3.63
CA ALA A 256 10.52 -15.26 2.97
C ALA A 256 11.80 -14.41 2.97
N ILE A 257 12.58 -14.43 4.06
CA ILE A 257 13.89 -13.75 4.15
C ILE A 257 14.90 -14.31 3.14
N GLU A 258 14.94 -15.64 2.93
CA GLU A 258 15.85 -16.21 1.94
C GLU A 258 15.44 -15.85 0.50
N ASN A 259 14.14 -15.82 0.23
CA ASN A 259 13.60 -15.49 -1.09
C ASN A 259 13.98 -14.08 -1.51
N ILE A 260 13.74 -13.07 -0.64
CA ILE A 260 14.11 -11.68 -0.94
C ILE A 260 15.63 -11.51 -1.08
N ARG A 261 16.42 -12.25 -0.30
CA ARG A 261 17.89 -12.20 -0.38
C ARG A 261 18.40 -12.78 -1.70
N SER A 262 17.71 -13.78 -2.24
CA SER A 262 18.05 -14.37 -3.53
C SER A 262 17.71 -13.40 -4.67
N GLN A 263 16.52 -12.78 -4.62
CA GLN A 263 16.10 -11.73 -5.57
C GLN A 263 17.11 -10.57 -5.63
N LEU A 264 17.53 -10.04 -4.48
CA LEU A 264 18.51 -8.95 -4.41
C LEU A 264 19.88 -9.30 -4.99
N LYS A 265 20.31 -10.57 -4.86
CA LYS A 265 21.58 -11.03 -5.44
C LYS A 265 21.50 -11.15 -6.96
N ASP A 266 20.33 -11.56 -7.47
CA ASP A 266 20.10 -11.70 -8.90
C ASP A 266 20.02 -10.31 -9.55
N GLU A 267 19.34 -9.34 -8.91
CA GLU A 267 19.32 -7.93 -9.34
C GLU A 267 20.72 -7.31 -9.41
N THR A 268 21.59 -7.61 -8.45
CA THR A 268 22.98 -7.09 -8.42
C THR A 268 23.87 -7.74 -9.51
N ARG A 269 23.49 -8.90 -10.06
CA ARG A 269 24.23 -9.62 -11.10
C ARG A 269 23.78 -9.27 -12.52
N SER A 270 22.59 -8.70 -12.65
CA SER A 270 21.99 -8.26 -13.92
C SER A 270 22.33 -6.82 -14.32
N VAL A 271 23.10 -6.10 -13.49
CA VAL A 271 23.65 -4.75 -13.74
C VAL A 271 25.14 -4.87 -14.06
#